data_AF-A0A1F6W198-F1
#
_entry.id   AF-A0A1F6W198-F1
#
_cell.length_a   1.000
_cell.length_b   1.000
_cell.length_c   1.000
_cell.angle_alpha   90.00
_cell.angle_beta   90.00
_cell.angle_gamma   90.00
#
_symmetry.space_group_name_H-M   'P 1'
#
loop_
_entity.id
_entity.type
_entity.pdbx_description
1 polymer ?
#
loop_
_entity_poly.entity_id
_entity_poly.type
_entity_poly.pdbx_seq_one_letter_code
_entity_poly.pdbx_strand_id
1 'polypeptide(L)' 'MVKDWTKIFNKYKGLWVALADDEETVVGSGKTLKEAKHQAQEKGYQSPIFSRMPETLDTYVGSI' A
#
# COMPACT_ATOMS: atom_id res chain seq x y z
N MET A 1 10.97 15.03 -5.48
CA MET A 1 9.67 15.08 -6.17
C MET A 1 8.63 14.43 -5.27
N VAL A 2 7.41 14.97 -5.22
CA VAL A 2 6.33 14.43 -4.38
C VAL A 2 5.64 13.30 -5.16
N LYS A 3 5.54 12.10 -4.57
CA LYS A 3 4.80 10.98 -5.15
C LYS A 3 3.32 11.14 -4.83
N ASP A 4 2.47 11.07 -5.86
CA ASP A 4 1.01 11.14 -5.69
C ASP A 4 0.44 9.74 -5.43
N TRP A 5 0.12 9.46 -4.17
CA TRP A 5 -0.47 8.19 -3.75
C TRP A 5 -2.00 8.23 -3.68
N THR A 6 -2.67 9.30 -4.12
CA THR A 6 -4.13 9.41 -4.05
C THR A 6 -4.83 8.27 -4.78
N LYS A 7 -4.28 7.83 -5.93
CA LYS A 7 -4.83 6.69 -6.69
C LYS A 7 -4.69 5.36 -5.94
N ILE A 8 -3.54 5.13 -5.31
CA ILE A 8 -3.27 3.92 -4.52
C ILE A 8 -4.18 3.90 -3.30
N PHE A 9 -4.26 5.01 -2.57
CA PHE A 9 -5.14 5.17 -1.42
C PHE A 9 -6.60 4.87 -1.79
N ASN A 10 -7.15 5.50 -2.83
CA ASN A 10 -8.55 5.31 -3.22
C ASN A 10 -8.88 3.86 -3.59
N LYS A 11 -7.93 3.12 -4.17
CA LYS A 11 -8.14 1.74 -4.63
C LYS A 11 -7.90 0.70 -3.53
N TYR A 12 -6.97 0.95 -2.62
CA TYR A 12 -6.49 -0.03 -1.64
C TYR A 12 -6.72 0.39 -0.19
N LYS A 13 -7.60 1.37 0.05
CA LYS A 13 -7.99 1.87 1.37
C LYS A 13 -8.28 0.72 2.35
N GLY A 14 -7.62 0.72 3.50
CA GLY A 14 -7.75 -0.32 4.53
C GLY A 14 -7.06 -1.66 4.24
N LEU A 15 -6.42 -1.82 3.08
CA LEU A 15 -5.72 -3.05 2.70
C LEU A 15 -4.22 -2.94 2.97
N TRP A 16 -3.60 -4.11 3.12
CA TRP A 16 -2.16 -4.28 2.92
C TRP A 16 -1.87 -4.23 1.43
N VAL A 17 -0.88 -3.42 1.06
CA VAL A 17 -0.33 -3.37 -0.29
C VAL A 17 1.14 -3.78 -0.27
N ALA A 18 1.54 -4.51 -1.30
CA ALA A 18 2.92 -4.81 -1.63
C ALA A 18 3.28 -3.93 -2.84
N LEU A 19 4.24 -3.03 -2.65
CA LEU A 19 4.75 -2.10 -3.66
C LEU A 19 6.06 -2.65 -4.24
N ALA A 20 6.29 -2.40 -5.53
CA ALA A 20 7.61 -2.60 -6.13
C ALA A 20 8.60 -1.53 -5.66
N ASP A 21 9.84 -1.64 -6.11
CA ASP A 21 10.95 -0.74 -5.73
C ASP A 21 10.73 0.72 -6.16
N ASP A 22 9.79 0.97 -7.07
CA ASP A 22 9.36 2.31 -7.47
C ASP A 22 8.43 3.00 -6.46
N GLU A 23 7.93 2.25 -5.47
CA GLU A 23 6.93 2.66 -4.46
C GLU A 23 5.58 3.13 -5.05
N GLU A 24 5.32 2.87 -6.32
CA GLU A 24 4.08 3.26 -7.01
C GLU A 24 3.34 2.05 -7.59
N THR A 25 4.08 1.03 -8.02
CA THR A 25 3.50 -0.18 -8.61
C THR A 25 3.04 -1.14 -7.53
N VAL A 26 1.73 -1.30 -7.38
CA VAL A 26 1.14 -2.29 -6.48
C VAL A 26 1.21 -3.69 -7.11
N VAL A 27 2.10 -4.51 -6.57
CA VAL A 27 2.34 -5.89 -7.02
C VAL A 27 1.50 -6.90 -6.23
N GLY A 28 0.95 -6.54 -5.09
CA GLY A 28 0.02 -7.38 -4.35
C GLY A 28 -0.86 -6.57 -3.40
N SER A 29 -2.04 -7.09 -3.08
CA SER A 29 -2.94 -6.46 -2.11
C SER A 29 -3.81 -7.46 -1.37
N GLY A 30 -4.15 -7.19 -0.11
CA GLY A 30 -5.05 -8.05 0.66
C GLY A 30 -5.43 -7.46 2.01
N LYS A 31 -6.35 -8.11 2.71
CA LYS A 31 -6.75 -7.70 4.07
C LYS A 31 -5.66 -7.99 5.10
N THR A 32 -4.77 -8.92 4.76
CA THR A 32 -3.64 -9.32 5.61
C THR A 32 -2.32 -9.19 4.87
N LEU A 33 -1.24 -9.00 5.62
CA LEU A 33 0.12 -9.01 5.07
C LEU A 33 0.42 -10.31 4.31
N LYS A 34 -0.13 -11.44 4.79
CA LYS A 34 0.05 -12.76 4.16
C LYS A 34 -0.55 -12.82 2.76
N GLU A 35 -1.74 -12.26 2.57
CA GLU A 35 -2.40 -12.20 1.25
C GLU A 35 -1.63 -11.30 0.28
N ALA A 36 -1.23 -10.10 0.73
CA ALA A 36 -0.44 -9.20 -0.10
C ALA A 36 0.92 -9.81 -0.48
N LYS A 37 1.57 -10.51 0.46
CA LYS A 37 2.83 -11.24 0.21
C LYS A 37 2.64 -12.37 -0.79
N HIS A 38 1.58 -13.17 -0.64
CA HIS A 38 1.29 -14.26 -1.57
C HIS A 38 1.14 -13.76 -3.00
N GLN A 39 0.31 -12.72 -3.21
CA GLN A 39 0.11 -12.13 -4.53
C GLN A 39 1.40 -11.55 -5.12
N ALA A 40 2.26 -10.92 -4.31
CA ALA A 40 3.52 -10.40 -4.78
C ALA A 40 4.51 -11.52 -5.17
N GLN A 41 4.55 -12.60 -4.39
CA GLN A 41 5.38 -13.78 -4.68
C GLN A 41 4.92 -14.51 -5.95
N GLU A 42 3.61 -14.65 -6.17
CA GLU A 42 3.06 -15.21 -7.41
C GLU A 42 3.48 -14.41 -8.65
N LYS A 43 3.73 -13.11 -8.50
CA LYS A 43 4.23 -12.24 -9.57
C LYS A 43 5.76 -12.18 -9.68
N GLY A 44 6.49 -12.96 -8.88
CA GLY A 44 7.95 -13.04 -8.91
C GLY A 44 8.67 -11.93 -8.13
N TYR A 45 7.97 -11.13 -7.33
CA TYR A 45 8.60 -10.11 -6.50
C TYR A 45 9.09 -10.73 -5.18
N GLN A 46 10.42 -10.83 -5.03
CA GLN A 46 11.04 -11.45 -3.85
C GLN A 46 11.05 -10.56 -2.61
N SER A 47 11.18 -9.23 -2.80
CA SER A 47 11.32 -8.29 -1.69
C SER A 47 10.53 -6.99 -1.90
N PRO A 48 9.18 -7.05 -2.06
CA PRO A 48 8.36 -5.85 -2.20
C PRO A 48 8.26 -5.07 -0.88
N ILE A 49 7.97 -3.78 -0.98
CA ILE A 49 7.74 -2.89 0.16
C ILE A 49 6.29 -3.07 0.61
N PHE A 50 6.08 -3.48 1.86
CA PHE A 50 4.74 -3.65 2.41
C PHE A 50 4.29 -2.39 3.16
N SER A 51 3.05 -1.96 2.93
CA SER A 51 2.41 -0.89 3.68
C SER A 51 0.95 -1.19 3.90
N ARG A 52 0.42 -0.83 5.07
CA ARG A 52 -1.02 -0.87 5.34
C ARG A 52 -1.60 0.49 5.02
N MET A 53 -2.51 0.52 4.06
CA MET A 53 -3.19 1.76 3.69
C MET A 53 -4.21 2.13 4.78
N PRO A 54 -4.27 3.40 5.19
CA PRO A 54 -5.23 3.82 6.19
C PRO A 54 -6.67 3.66 5.69
N GLU A 55 -7.59 3.48 6.64
CA GLU A 55 -9.03 3.39 6.36
C GLU A 55 -9.71 4.75 6.26
N THR A 56 -9.01 5.83 6.58
CA THR A 56 -9.50 7.20 6.55
C THR A 56 -8.30 8.13 6.38
N LEU A 57 -8.51 9.29 5.75
CA LEU A 57 -7.54 10.39 5.77
C LEU A 57 -7.99 11.38 6.82
N ASP A 58 -8.06 10.91 8.07
CA ASP A 58 -8.40 11.78 9.19
C ASP A 58 -7.24 12.75 9.39
N THR A 59 -7.47 14.00 8.99
CA THR A 59 -6.46 15.04 9.07
C THR A 59 -6.43 15.54 10.50
N TYR A 60 -5.35 15.22 11.23
CA TYR A 60 -5.15 15.78 12.56
C TYR A 60 -4.45 17.12 12.45
N VAL A 61 -5.16 18.19 12.81
CA VAL A 61 -4.58 19.51 13.02
C VAL A 61 -4.57 19.74 14.53
N GLY A 62 -3.40 19.75 15.14
CA GLY A 62 -3.25 19.93 16.58
C GLY A 62 -3.94 21.22 17.03
N SER A 63 -4.83 21.11 18.01
CA SER A 63 -5.42 22.26 18.68
C SER A 63 -4.36 22.88 19.60
N ILE A 64 -4.11 24.17 19.42
CA ILE A 64 -3.20 25.01 20.23
C ILE A 64 -3.76 25.20 21.63
#